data_AF-A0A1F7UK59-F1
#
_entry.id   AF-A0A1F7UK59-F1
#
_cell.length_a   1.000
_cell.length_b   1.000
_cell.length_c   1.000
_cell.angle_alpha   90.00
_cell.angle_beta   90.00
_cell.angle_gamma   90.00
#
_symmetry.space_group_name_H-M   'P 1'
#
loop_
_entity.id
_entity.type
_entity.pdbx_description
1 polymer ?
#
loop_
_entity_poly.entity_id
_entity_poly.type
_entity_poly.pdbx_seq_one_letter_code
_entity_poly.pdbx_strand_id
1 'polypeptide(L)'
;MKHFDGWRIAVAFVKIGASSLFAALATYAGLYVAEGLASDRTFMGLLYQTTVAAAIGIFAFFGISLFLRTEETAVFLSSLRRKLFRLPKPLGITETEEL
;
A
#
# COMPACT_ATOMS: atom_id res chain seq x y z
N MET A 1 -16.93 27.08 14.05
CA MET A 1 -16.51 26.19 15.17
C MET A 1 -16.22 24.82 14.58
N LYS A 2 -14.96 24.36 14.58
CA LYS A 2 -14.56 23.04 14.06
C LYS A 2 -15.20 21.97 14.95
N HIS A 3 -16.21 21.25 14.46
CA HIS A 3 -16.69 20.05 15.13
C HIS A 3 -15.54 19.05 15.20
N PHE A 4 -15.17 18.67 16.43
CA PHE A 4 -14.13 17.70 16.68
C PHE A 4 -14.66 16.33 16.24
N ASP A 5 -14.14 15.87 15.11
CA ASP A 5 -14.42 14.59 14.45
C ASP A 5 -13.80 13.40 15.22
N GLY A 6 -13.79 13.45 16.57
CA GLY A 6 -13.10 12.47 17.42
C GLY A 6 -13.60 11.05 17.23
N TRP A 7 -14.89 10.88 16.94
CA TRP A 7 -15.46 9.59 16.58
C TRP A 7 -14.89 9.05 15.26
N ARG A 8 -14.71 9.89 14.24
CA ARG A 8 -14.11 9.48 12.96
C ARG A 8 -12.65 9.10 13.14
N ILE A 9 -11.91 9.83 13.98
CA ILE A 9 -10.51 9.51 14.33
C ILE A 9 -10.44 8.16 15.05
N ALA A 10 -11.30 7.90 16.04
CA ALA A 10 -11.34 6.63 16.75
C ALA A 10 -11.67 5.46 15.81
N VAL A 11 -12.64 5.64 14.92
CA VAL A 11 -13.00 4.62 13.90
C VAL A 11 -11.84 4.38 12.93
N ALA A 12 -11.16 5.44 12.47
CA ALA A 12 -9.98 5.29 11.62
C ALA A 12 -8.85 4.53 12.34
N PHE A 13 -8.58 4.87 13.59
CA PHE A 13 -7.58 4.19 14.41
C PHE A 13 -7.87 2.69 14.56
N VAL A 14 -9.12 2.32 14.85
CA VAL A 14 -9.53 0.91 14.96
C VAL A 14 -9.36 0.18 13.63
N LYS A 15 -9.76 0.81 12.51
CA LYS A 15 -9.64 0.20 11.18
C LYS A 15 -8.17 -0.01 10.78
N ILE A 16 -7.32 0.99 11.00
CA ILE A 16 -5.88 0.88 10.74
C ILE A 16 -5.27 -0.19 11.65
N GLY A 17 -5.62 -0.20 12.94
CA GLY A 17 -5.16 -1.22 13.87
C GLY A 17 -5.53 -2.64 13.44
N ALA A 18 -6.78 -2.83 13.01
CA ALA A 18 -7.24 -4.10 12.46
C ALA A 18 -6.46 -4.49 11.20
N SER A 19 -6.32 -3.59 10.23
CA SER A 19 -5.54 -3.83 9.01
C SER A 19 -4.08 -4.20 9.32
N SER A 20 -3.44 -3.50 10.25
CA SER A 20 -2.08 -3.78 10.69
C SER A 20 -1.94 -5.14 11.36
N LEU A 21 -2.92 -5.53 12.19
CA LEU A 21 -2.93 -6.85 12.81
C LEU A 21 -3.04 -7.96 11.76
N PHE A 22 -3.94 -7.82 10.80
CA PHE A 22 -4.07 -8.77 9.69
C PHE A 22 -2.81 -8.82 8.82
N ALA A 23 -2.20 -7.67 8.55
CA ALA A 23 -0.94 -7.60 7.81
C ALA A 23 0.20 -8.32 8.54
N ALA A 24 0.30 -8.17 9.86
CA ALA A 24 1.29 -8.88 10.67
C ALA A 24 1.09 -10.39 10.61
N LEU A 25 -0.15 -10.86 10.76
CA LEU A 25 -0.49 -12.29 10.63
C LEU A 25 -0.16 -12.83 9.23
N ALA A 26 -0.53 -12.09 8.19
CA ALA A 26 -0.24 -12.47 6.81
C ALA A 26 1.27 -12.48 6.49
N THR A 27 2.03 -11.52 7.02
CA THR A 27 3.49 -11.47 6.88
C THR A 27 4.14 -12.68 7.54
N TYR A 28 3.70 -13.02 8.76
CA TYR A 28 4.20 -14.18 9.49
C TYR A 28 3.87 -15.49 8.77
N ALA A 29 2.64 -15.64 8.26
CA ALA A 29 2.29 -16.77 7.42
C ALA A 29 3.10 -16.80 6.11
N GLY A 30 3.40 -15.63 5.54
CA GLY A 30 4.22 -15.49 4.33
C GLY A 30 5.66 -15.96 4.52
N LEU A 31 6.24 -15.79 5.72
CA LEU A 31 7.57 -16.33 6.04
C LEU A 31 7.57 -17.86 5.96
N TYR A 32 6.57 -18.54 6.53
CA TYR A 32 6.44 -19.99 6.43
C TYR A 32 6.36 -20.49 4.99
N VAL A 33 5.65 -19.76 4.13
CA VAL A 33 5.58 -20.09 2.69
C VAL A 33 6.94 -19.89 2.02
N ALA A 34 7.66 -18.83 2.38
CA ALA A 34 8.95 -18.50 1.79
C ALA A 34 10.10 -19.40 2.26
N GLU A 35 10.03 -19.92 3.50
CA GLU A 35 10.97 -20.93 4.02
C GLU A 35 11.00 -22.19 3.15
N GLY A 36 9.86 -22.59 2.58
CA GLY A 36 9.78 -23.73 1.66
C GLY A 36 10.48 -23.50 0.31
N LEU A 37 10.80 -22.26 -0.05
CA LEU A 37 11.31 -21.88 -1.37
C LEU A 37 12.78 -21.45 -1.38
N ALA A 38 13.31 -20.97 -0.25
CA ALA A 38 14.67 -20.44 -0.17
C ALA A 38 15.33 -20.78 1.16
N SER A 39 16.65 -21.03 1.16
CA SER A 39 17.41 -21.35 2.37
C SER A 39 17.72 -20.10 3.21
N ASP A 40 17.34 -20.15 4.47
CA ASP A 40 17.65 -19.18 5.54
C ASP A 40 19.16 -19.05 5.86
N ARG A 41 19.97 -20.04 5.47
CA ARG A 41 21.43 -20.05 5.72
C ARG A 41 22.22 -19.11 4.82
N THR A 42 21.58 -18.51 3.82
CA THR A 42 22.24 -17.63 2.85
C THR A 42 21.65 -16.23 2.91
N PHE A 43 22.50 -15.22 2.70
CA PHE A 43 22.05 -13.83 2.61
C PHE A 43 20.97 -13.63 1.53
N MET A 44 21.16 -14.26 0.36
CA MET A 44 20.19 -14.18 -0.74
C MET A 44 18.85 -14.83 -0.40
N GLY A 45 18.86 -15.94 0.34
CA GLY A 45 17.62 -16.58 0.77
C GLY A 45 16.87 -15.75 1.81
N LEU A 46 17.57 -15.16 2.78
CA LEU A 46 16.97 -14.22 3.74
C LEU A 46 16.39 -12.98 3.04
N LEU A 47 17.12 -12.40 2.08
CA LEU A 47 16.63 -11.27 1.29
C LEU A 47 15.37 -11.65 0.50
N TYR A 48 15.33 -12.84 -0.08
CA TYR A 48 14.15 -13.33 -0.79
C TYR A 48 12.96 -13.53 0.15
N GLN A 49 13.15 -14.24 1.26
CA GLN A 49 12.08 -14.52 2.23
C GLN A 49 11.49 -13.23 2.80
N THR A 50 12.34 -12.29 3.21
CA THR A 50 11.90 -10.98 3.72
C THR A 50 11.15 -10.17 2.67
N THR A 51 11.62 -10.18 1.41
CA THR A 51 10.94 -9.48 0.31
C THR A 51 9.56 -10.07 0.02
N VAL A 52 9.45 -11.40 -0.03
CA VAL A 52 8.19 -12.10 -0.27
C VAL A 52 7.23 -11.88 0.90
N ALA A 53 7.68 -12.05 2.14
CA ALA A 53 6.86 -11.81 3.32
C ALA A 53 6.38 -10.35 3.41
N ALA A 54 7.26 -9.38 3.13
CA ALA A 54 6.91 -7.97 3.09
C ALA A 54 5.86 -7.68 2.01
N ALA A 55 6.01 -8.26 0.81
CA ALA A 55 5.02 -8.10 -0.25
C ALA A 55 3.64 -8.63 0.18
N ILE A 56 3.59 -9.85 0.75
CA ILE A 56 2.35 -10.45 1.26
C ILE A 56 1.71 -9.56 2.35
N GLY A 57 2.51 -9.08 3.30
CA GLY A 57 2.05 -8.18 4.35
C GLY A 57 1.46 -6.88 3.82
N ILE A 58 2.13 -6.25 2.86
CA ILE A 58 1.65 -5.04 2.19
C ILE A 58 0.34 -5.29 1.46
N PHE A 59 0.23 -6.38 0.69
CA PHE A 59 -1.00 -6.72 -0.01
C PHE A 59 -2.16 -7.00 0.97
N ALA A 60 -1.90 -7.72 2.06
CA ALA A 60 -2.89 -7.97 3.10
C ALA A 60 -3.35 -6.67 3.77
N PHE A 61 -2.42 -5.77 4.11
CA PHE A 61 -2.74 -4.47 4.69
C PHE A 61 -3.68 -3.67 3.78
N PHE A 62 -3.31 -3.53 2.50
CA PHE A 62 -4.12 -2.78 1.54
C PHE A 62 -5.46 -3.46 1.24
N GLY A 63 -5.48 -4.79 1.13
CA GLY A 63 -6.71 -5.56 0.91
C GLY A 63 -7.72 -5.37 2.04
N ILE A 64 -7.29 -5.51 3.29
CA ILE A 64 -8.15 -5.32 4.46
C ILE A 64 -8.53 -3.85 4.66
N SER A 65 -7.62 -2.92 4.42
CA SER A 65 -7.93 -1.49 4.49
C SER A 65 -8.95 -1.06 3.44
N LEU A 66 -8.84 -1.58 2.21
CA LEU A 66 -9.84 -1.37 1.16
C LEU A 66 -11.20 -2.00 1.55
N PHE A 67 -11.19 -3.20 2.12
CA PHE A 67 -12.41 -3.86 2.61
C PHE A 67 -13.10 -3.04 3.71
N LEU A 68 -12.34 -2.51 4.66
CA LEU A 68 -12.82 -1.64 5.74
C LEU A 68 -13.20 -0.23 5.26
N ARG A 69 -13.02 0.09 3.98
CA ARG A 69 -13.27 1.40 3.36
C ARG A 69 -12.69 2.54 4.19
N THR A 70 -11.42 2.43 4.57
CA THR A 70 -10.71 3.53 5.24
C THR A 70 -10.60 4.72 4.30
N GLU A 71 -11.10 5.89 4.73
CA GLU A 71 -11.03 7.15 3.97
C GLU A 71 -9.58 7.46 3.55
N GLU A 72 -8.62 7.18 4.44
CA GLU A 72 -7.19 7.33 4.19
C GLU A 72 -6.68 6.47 3.02
N THR A 73 -7.17 5.24 2.89
CA THR A 73 -6.78 4.34 1.80
C THR A 73 -7.35 4.82 0.48
N ALA A 74 -8.58 5.36 0.46
CA ALA A 74 -9.16 5.97 -0.74
C ALA A 74 -8.38 7.23 -1.19
N VAL A 75 -7.94 8.06 -0.24
CA VAL A 75 -7.08 9.23 -0.50
C VAL A 75 -5.70 8.80 -1.02
N PHE A 76 -5.12 7.77 -0.43
CA PHE A 76 -3.83 7.21 -0.87
C PHE A 76 -3.94 6.63 -2.29
N LEU A 77 -4.97 5.84 -2.58
CA LEU A 77 -5.17 5.21 -3.89
C LEU A 77 -5.44 6.25 -4.98
N SER A 78 -6.21 7.30 -4.68
CA SER A 78 -6.44 8.41 -5.62
C SER A 78 -5.16 9.22 -5.88
N SER A 79 -4.32 9.41 -4.86
CA SER A 79 -3.01 10.07 -4.99
C SER A 79 -2.01 9.23 -5.80
N LEU A 80 -1.97 7.91 -5.56
CA LEU A 80 -1.20 6.95 -6.35
C LEU A 80 -1.63 6.96 -7.80
N ARG A 81 -2.95 6.86 -8.06
CA ARG A 81 -3.50 6.94 -9.42
C ARG A 81 -3.08 8.24 -10.10
N ARG A 82 -3.15 9.37 -9.39
CA ARG A 82 -2.74 10.66 -9.96
C ARG A 82 -1.24 10.73 -10.26
N LYS A 83 -0.38 10.09 -9.46
CA LYS A 83 1.08 10.08 -9.68
C LYS A 83 1.50 9.09 -10.77
N LEU A 84 0.90 7.89 -10.80
CA LEU A 84 1.22 6.83 -11.76
C LEU A 84 0.60 7.07 -13.14
N PHE A 85 -0.60 7.68 -13.19
CA PHE A 85 -1.31 7.98 -14.44
C PHE A 85 -1.25 9.45 -14.83
N ARG A 86 -0.25 10.20 -14.35
CA ARG A 86 0.13 11.46 -15.02
C ARG A 86 0.72 11.08 -16.38
N LEU A 87 -0.17 10.95 -17.37
CA LEU A 87 0.19 11.08 -18.77
C LEU A 87 1.10 12.32 -18.87
N PRO A 88 2.32 12.21 -19.44
CA PRO A 88 3.09 13.40 -19.73
C PRO A 88 2.16 14.29 -20.56
N LYS A 89 1.84 15.47 -20.01
CA LYS A 89 1.18 16.53 -20.77
C LYS A 89 1.97 16.63 -22.08
N PRO A 90 1.37 16.47 -23.27
CA PRO A 90 2.08 16.77 -24.49
C PRO A 90 2.59 18.20 -24.33
N LEU A 91 3.91 18.34 -24.31
CA LEU A 91 4.57 19.64 -24.35
C LEU A 91 3.95 20.37 -25.55
N GLY A 92 3.32 21.51 -25.31
CA GLY A 92 2.65 22.30 -26.32
C GLY A 92 3.63 22.75 -27.38
N ILE A 93 3.85 21.92 -28.39
CA ILE A 93 4.53 22.26 -29.64
C ILE A 93 3.47 22.12 -30.72
N THR A 94 2.52 23.03 -30.72
CA THR A 94 1.55 23.19 -31.81
C THR A 94 0.90 24.57 -31.72
N GLU A 95 1.72 25.61 -31.82
CA GLU A 95 1.36 26.86 -32.51
C GLU A 95 2.67 27.33 -33.19
N THR A 96 2.94 26.88 -34.42
CA THR A 96 2.83 27.72 -35.64
C THR A 96 3.32 29.15 -35.44
N GLU A 97 4.63 29.37 -35.59
CA GLU A 97 5.13 30.57 -36.26
C GLU A 97 5.31 30.22 -37.74
N GLU A 98 4.20 30.22 -38.48
CA GLU A 98 4.23 30.61 -39.87
C GLU A 98 4.09 32.14 -39.91
N LEU A 99 5.15 32.79 -40.38
CA LEU A 99 5.27 34.03 -41.19
C LEU A 99 6.47 34.89 -40.76
#